data_AF-A0A9Q1H1Z6-F1
#
_entry.id   AF-A0A9Q1H1Z6-F1
#
_cell.length_a   1.000
_cell.length_b   1.000
_cell.length_c   1.000
_cell.angle_alpha   90.00
_cell.angle_beta   90.00
_cell.angle_gamma   90.00
#
_symmetry.space_group_name_H-M   'P 1'
#
loop_
_entity.id
_entity.type
_entity.pdbx_description
1 polymer ?
#
loop_
_entity_poly.entity_id
_entity_poly.type
_entity_poly.pdbx_seq_one_letter_code
_entity_poly.pdbx_strand_id
1 'polypeptide(L)'
;MIIFLIMALQMKRSWNELSSDDEADDPSHEQETEDWSASSAVILSPPSSKDTSQPYYGASSKCVPQAHSDQNEHKRTIVHVDLDCFYAQVEMIRNPELRTKPLGIQQKNIVVTCNYVAREYGVTKLMYIKDAKEKCPHLVLVSGEDLTHYREYSQRVSGWLQIFSSLTQFVC
;
A
#
# COMPACT_ATOMS: atom_id res chain seq x y z
N MET A 1 6.20 11.60 -12.13
CA MET A 1 6.56 10.26 -12.66
C MET A 1 8.01 9.87 -12.39
N ILE A 2 9.01 10.77 -12.54
CA ILE A 2 10.42 10.45 -12.28
C ILE A 2 10.71 10.10 -10.80
N ILE A 3 10.10 10.81 -9.83
CA ILE A 3 10.27 10.49 -8.40
C ILE A 3 9.73 9.09 -8.05
N PHE A 4 8.57 8.72 -8.59
CA PHE A 4 7.99 7.38 -8.40
C PHE A 4 8.88 6.28 -8.98
N LEU A 5 9.51 6.51 -10.13
CA LEU A 5 10.41 5.55 -10.75
C LEU A 5 11.71 5.42 -9.94
N ILE A 6 12.25 6.53 -9.42
CA ILE A 6 13.44 6.50 -8.56
C ILE A 6 13.14 5.79 -7.23
N MET A 7 11.99 6.06 -6.60
CA MET A 7 11.58 5.36 -5.39
C MET A 7 11.35 3.86 -5.67
N ALA A 8 10.68 3.50 -6.77
CA ALA A 8 10.45 2.10 -7.13
C ALA A 8 11.75 1.35 -7.45
N LEU A 9 12.69 1.99 -8.15
CA LEU A 9 14.00 1.42 -8.48
C LEU A 9 14.90 1.30 -7.24
N GLN A 10 14.89 2.29 -6.34
CA GLN A 10 15.60 2.22 -5.07
C GLN A 10 14.99 1.18 -4.12
N MET A 11 13.65 1.06 -4.12
CA MET A 11 12.94 0.06 -3.33
C MET A 11 13.20 -1.36 -3.87
N LYS A 12 13.21 -1.55 -5.19
CA LYS A 12 13.52 -2.84 -5.84
C LYS A 12 15.00 -3.23 -5.69
N ARG A 13 15.92 -2.27 -5.80
CA ARG A 13 17.36 -2.51 -5.57
C ARG A 13 17.65 -2.88 -4.12
N SER A 14 17.08 -2.14 -3.16
CA SER A 14 17.26 -2.43 -1.74
C SER A 14 16.57 -3.74 -1.34
N TRP A 15 15.41 -4.06 -1.91
CA TRP A 15 14.76 -5.38 -1.75
C TRP A 15 15.60 -6.53 -2.29
N ASN A 16 16.22 -6.35 -3.46
CA ASN A 16 17.10 -7.37 -4.04
C ASN A 16 18.38 -7.58 -3.19
N GLU A 17 18.93 -6.51 -2.62
CA GLU A 17 20.08 -6.58 -1.70
C GLU A 17 19.71 -7.29 -0.37
N LEU A 18 18.48 -7.10 0.12
CA LEU A 18 17.92 -7.81 1.29
C LEU A 18 17.64 -9.30 1.04
N SER A 19 17.48 -9.72 -0.21
CA SER A 19 17.25 -11.13 -0.58
C SER A 19 18.54 -11.90 -0.89
N SER A 20 19.69 -11.23 -0.98
CA SER A 20 20.96 -11.85 -1.39
C SER A 20 21.87 -12.32 -0.24
N ASP A 21 21.45 -12.16 1.02
CA ASP A 21 22.21 -12.70 2.17
C ASP A 21 21.94 -14.19 2.45
N ASP A 22 20.94 -14.78 1.78
CA ASP A 22 20.58 -16.20 1.91
C ASP A 22 20.40 -16.83 0.52
N GLU A 23 21.48 -17.12 -0.22
CA GLU A 23 21.37 -18.14 -1.27
C GLU A 23 22.64 -18.99 -1.39
N ALA A 24 22.45 -20.29 -1.14
CA ALA A 24 23.36 -21.35 -1.50
C ALA A 24 22.77 -22.05 -2.74
N ASP A 25 23.42 -21.79 -3.88
CA ASP A 25 23.40 -22.49 -5.16
C ASP A 25 22.26 -23.50 -5.46
N ASP A 26 21.37 -23.14 -6.40
CA ASP A 26 20.85 -24.07 -7.43
C ASP A 26 20.50 -23.31 -8.73
N PRO A 27 21.15 -23.62 -9.88
CA PRO A 27 20.91 -22.94 -11.14
C PRO A 27 19.98 -23.76 -12.04
N SER A 28 18.71 -23.35 -12.19
CA SER A 28 18.03 -23.48 -13.49
C SER A 28 16.75 -22.65 -13.60
N HIS A 29 16.63 -22.07 -14.78
CA HIS A 29 15.45 -21.51 -15.46
C HIS A 29 15.20 -20.00 -15.45
N GLU A 30 15.07 -19.54 -16.70
CA GLU A 30 15.21 -18.20 -17.24
C GLU A 30 13.94 -17.35 -17.12
N GLN A 31 14.18 -16.05 -17.28
CA GLN A 31 13.27 -14.92 -17.12
C GLN A 31 12.14 -14.83 -18.14
N GLU A 32 10.96 -14.42 -17.68
CA GLU A 32 10.06 -13.56 -18.46
C GLU A 32 9.69 -12.32 -17.62
N THR A 33 10.04 -11.16 -18.15
CA THR A 33 9.74 -9.85 -17.57
C THR A 33 8.52 -9.27 -18.25
N GLU A 34 7.38 -9.22 -17.56
CA GLU A 34 6.19 -8.54 -18.06
C GLU A 34 6.19 -7.04 -17.72
N ASP A 35 6.01 -6.27 -18.80
CA ASP A 35 6.05 -4.82 -18.91
C ASP A 35 4.68 -4.20 -18.55
N TRP A 36 4.57 -3.59 -17.37
CA TRP A 36 3.35 -2.88 -16.96
C TRP A 36 3.38 -1.43 -17.46
N SER A 37 3.18 -1.24 -18.76
CA SER A 37 3.02 0.09 -19.35
C SER A 37 1.89 0.19 -20.38
N ALA A 38 0.65 -0.16 -20.01
CA ALA A 38 -0.52 0.32 -20.77
C ALA A 38 -1.81 0.42 -19.94
N SER A 39 -2.25 1.66 -19.74
CA SER A 39 -3.61 2.21 -19.89
C SER A 39 -4.82 1.30 -19.60
N SER A 40 -5.80 1.71 -18.80
CA SER A 40 -6.70 2.81 -19.22
C SER A 40 -7.47 3.44 -18.06
N ALA A 41 -7.42 4.76 -18.00
CA ALA A 41 -8.32 5.62 -17.23
C ALA A 41 -9.62 5.84 -18.01
N VAL A 42 -10.77 5.73 -17.33
CA VAL A 42 -12.09 6.09 -17.86
C VAL A 42 -12.40 7.53 -17.46
N ILE A 43 -12.51 8.42 -18.44
CA ILE A 43 -12.91 9.83 -18.26
C ILE A 43 -14.45 9.91 -18.37
N LEU A 44 -15.13 10.35 -17.31
CA LEU A 44 -16.53 10.76 -17.38
C LEU A 44 -16.62 12.24 -17.80
N SER A 45 -17.36 12.52 -18.87
CA SER A 45 -17.72 13.89 -19.29
C SER A 45 -19.01 14.36 -18.58
N PRO A 46 -19.20 15.67 -18.31
CA PRO A 46 -20.44 16.18 -17.73
C PRO A 46 -21.52 16.42 -18.80
N PRO A 47 -22.82 16.30 -18.47
CA PRO A 47 -23.89 16.51 -19.43
C PRO A 47 -24.23 17.99 -19.63
N SER A 48 -24.58 18.30 -20.88
CA SER A 48 -25.14 19.54 -21.38
C SER A 48 -26.67 19.55 -21.20
N SER A 49 -27.24 20.69 -20.77
CA SER A 49 -28.64 21.02 -21.07
C SER A 49 -28.85 22.53 -21.16
N LYS A 50 -29.57 22.93 -22.21
CA LYS A 50 -29.90 24.31 -22.62
C LYS A 50 -31.28 24.74 -22.09
N ASP A 51 -31.44 26.07 -21.97
CA ASP A 51 -32.66 26.89 -22.22
C ASP A 51 -33.85 26.78 -21.21
N THR A 52 -34.64 27.80 -20.80
CA THR A 52 -35.06 29.10 -21.37
C THR A 52 -35.69 30.06 -20.30
N SER A 53 -35.76 31.37 -20.62
CA SER A 53 -36.76 32.43 -20.22
C SER A 53 -36.71 33.24 -18.89
N GLN A 54 -36.12 34.45 -18.98
CA GLN A 54 -36.48 35.85 -18.52
C GLN A 54 -37.74 36.18 -17.66
N PRO A 55 -37.96 37.43 -17.14
CA PRO A 55 -37.06 38.50 -16.59
C PRO A 55 -37.62 39.27 -15.31
N TYR A 56 -37.00 40.41 -14.92
CA TYR A 56 -37.36 41.48 -13.93
C TYR A 56 -36.89 41.30 -12.46
N TYR A 57 -36.36 42.26 -11.67
CA TYR A 57 -36.22 43.73 -11.68
C TYR A 57 -34.82 44.13 -11.14
N GLY A 58 -34.30 45.32 -11.52
CA GLY A 58 -32.94 45.77 -11.27
C GLY A 58 -32.60 46.31 -9.88
N ALA A 59 -31.31 46.58 -9.68
CA ALA A 59 -30.77 47.75 -8.98
C ALA A 59 -29.24 47.74 -9.10
N SER A 60 -28.71 48.90 -9.47
CA SER A 60 -27.28 49.23 -9.53
C SER A 60 -26.55 48.88 -8.23
N SER A 61 -25.59 47.96 -8.31
CA SER A 61 -24.42 47.94 -7.44
C SER A 61 -23.20 47.82 -8.32
N LYS A 62 -22.31 48.82 -8.27
CA LYS A 62 -21.00 48.77 -8.92
C LYS A 62 -20.24 47.61 -8.28
N CYS A 63 -20.17 46.45 -8.95
CA CYS A 63 -19.22 45.41 -8.59
C CYS A 63 -17.83 45.93 -8.94
N VAL A 64 -17.11 46.41 -7.94
CA VAL A 64 -15.65 46.47 -7.98
C VAL A 64 -15.17 45.08 -8.40
N PRO A 65 -14.27 44.93 -9.39
CA PRO A 65 -13.63 43.65 -9.62
C PRO A 65 -12.82 43.34 -8.37
N GLN A 66 -13.39 42.56 -7.46
CA GLN A 66 -12.59 41.94 -6.41
C GLN A 66 -11.74 40.92 -7.16
N ALA A 67 -10.46 41.27 -7.31
CA ALA A 67 -9.43 40.33 -7.68
C ALA A 67 -9.52 39.19 -6.67
N HIS A 68 -10.14 38.08 -7.07
CA HIS A 68 -10.03 36.83 -6.36
C HIS A 68 -8.55 36.45 -6.43
N SER A 69 -7.81 36.77 -5.38
CA SER A 69 -6.49 36.21 -5.15
C SER A 69 -6.71 34.72 -4.88
N ASP A 70 -6.81 33.93 -5.96
CA ASP A 70 -6.61 32.49 -5.92
C ASP A 70 -5.16 32.23 -5.53
N GLN A 71 -4.87 32.37 -4.24
CA GLN A 71 -3.58 32.09 -3.64
C GLN A 71 -3.81 31.06 -2.55
N ASN A 72 -4.27 29.88 -2.94
CA ASN A 72 -4.10 28.70 -2.12
C ASN A 72 -3.14 27.74 -2.83
N GLU A 73 -1.91 28.20 -3.02
CA GLU A 73 -0.81 27.37 -3.50
C GLU A 73 -0.38 26.42 -2.37
N HIS A 74 -1.03 25.25 -2.28
CA HIS A 74 -0.65 24.20 -1.36
C HIS A 74 0.69 23.57 -1.77
N LYS A 75 1.81 24.21 -1.36
CA LYS A 75 3.20 23.79 -1.65
C LYS A 75 3.67 22.50 -0.96
N ARG A 76 2.78 21.71 -0.37
CA ARG A 76 3.15 20.50 0.40
C ARG A 76 2.60 19.25 -0.25
N THR A 77 3.48 18.32 -0.56
CA THR A 77 3.12 16.95 -0.94
C THR A 77 3.31 16.05 0.27
N ILE A 78 2.24 15.39 0.71
CA ILE A 78 2.27 14.41 1.80
C ILE A 78 2.14 13.04 1.17
N VAL A 79 3.04 12.13 1.50
CA VAL A 79 3.02 10.74 1.06
C VAL A 79 2.69 9.86 2.26
N HIS A 80 1.66 9.02 2.11
CA HIS A 80 1.34 7.97 3.07
C HIS A 80 1.83 6.63 2.53
N VAL A 81 2.62 5.92 3.31
CA VAL A 81 3.16 4.60 2.96
C VAL A 81 2.55 3.59 3.92
N ASP A 82 1.85 2.60 3.37
CA ASP A 82 1.27 1.49 4.12
C ASP A 82 1.94 0.19 3.66
N LEU A 83 2.37 -0.64 4.62
CA LEU A 83 3.04 -1.90 4.34
C LEU A 83 2.01 -3.02 4.24
N ASP A 84 1.94 -3.61 3.05
CA ASP A 84 1.04 -4.70 2.74
C ASP A 84 1.23 -5.91 3.68
N CYS A 85 0.17 -6.24 4.43
CA CYS A 85 0.12 -7.39 5.34
C CYS A 85 1.40 -7.59 6.18
N PHE A 86 1.94 -6.50 6.74
CA PHE A 86 3.30 -6.41 7.30
C PHE A 86 3.81 -7.65 8.06
N TYR A 87 3.12 -8.15 9.09
CA TYR A 87 3.62 -9.31 9.85
C TYR A 87 3.68 -10.59 9.01
N ALA A 88 2.69 -10.82 8.15
CA ALA A 88 2.72 -11.95 7.23
C ALA A 88 3.85 -11.79 6.20
N GLN A 89 4.12 -10.56 5.74
CA GLN A 89 5.23 -10.28 4.84
C GLN A 89 6.59 -10.57 5.50
N VAL A 90 6.80 -10.18 6.76
CA VAL A 90 8.02 -10.51 7.51
C VAL A 90 8.22 -12.02 7.61
N GLU A 91 7.18 -12.77 7.97
CA GLU A 91 7.28 -14.24 8.05
C GLU A 91 7.53 -14.90 6.67
N MET A 92 6.97 -14.36 5.59
CA MET A 92 7.24 -14.84 4.22
C MET A 92 8.63 -14.48 3.68
N ILE A 93 9.29 -13.46 4.24
CA ILE A 93 10.70 -13.17 3.98
C ILE A 93 11.56 -14.18 4.74
N ARG A 94 11.28 -14.39 6.02
CA ARG A 94 12.03 -15.32 6.89
C ARG A 94 11.88 -16.79 6.49
N ASN A 95 10.73 -17.16 5.95
CA ASN A 95 10.46 -18.50 5.42
C ASN A 95 9.77 -18.39 4.05
N PRO A 96 10.54 -18.45 2.95
CA PRO A 96 10.03 -18.33 1.59
C PRO A 96 8.96 -19.35 1.21
N GLU A 97 8.92 -20.54 1.82
CA GLU A 97 7.89 -21.55 1.55
C GLU A 97 6.47 -21.10 1.92
N LEU A 98 6.34 -20.06 2.76
CA LEU A 98 5.05 -19.53 3.18
C LEU A 98 4.40 -18.62 2.13
N ARG A 99 5.15 -18.18 1.10
CA ARG A 99 4.64 -17.25 0.08
C ARG A 99 3.49 -17.83 -0.74
N THR A 100 3.51 -19.13 -0.98
CA THR A 100 2.51 -19.83 -1.81
C THR A 100 1.39 -20.46 -0.99
N LYS A 101 1.45 -20.39 0.34
CA LYS A 101 0.48 -21.02 1.25
C LYS A 101 -0.43 -19.94 1.85
N PRO A 102 -1.71 -20.25 2.13
CA PRO A 102 -2.55 -19.33 2.91
C PRO A 102 -1.96 -19.21 4.32
N LEU A 103 -1.52 -18.01 4.69
CA LEU A 103 -0.83 -17.71 5.94
C LEU A 103 -1.63 -16.73 6.79
N GLY A 104 -1.82 -17.07 8.05
CA GLY A 104 -2.33 -16.18 9.10
C GLY A 104 -1.30 -16.00 10.23
N ILE A 105 -1.18 -14.79 10.73
CA ILE A 105 -0.39 -14.49 11.93
C ILE A 105 -1.31 -14.52 13.13
N GLN A 106 -1.00 -15.39 14.08
CA GLN A 106 -1.79 -15.61 15.29
C GLN A 106 -1.23 -14.80 16.45
N GLN A 107 -2.08 -14.05 17.14
CA GLN A 107 -1.83 -13.60 18.52
C GLN A 107 -3.03 -14.00 19.36
N LYS A 108 -2.79 -14.68 20.48
CA LYS A 108 -3.81 -15.30 21.32
C LYS A 108 -4.74 -16.17 20.47
N ASN A 109 -6.02 -15.81 20.40
CA ASN A 109 -7.07 -16.55 19.69
C ASN A 109 -7.53 -15.88 18.39
N ILE A 110 -6.78 -14.89 17.89
CA ILE A 110 -7.13 -14.13 16.70
C ILE A 110 -6.02 -14.21 15.64
N VAL A 111 -6.44 -14.11 14.38
CA VAL A 111 -5.59 -13.85 13.23
C VAL A 111 -5.42 -12.34 13.13
N VAL A 112 -4.30 -11.80 13.60
CA VAL A 112 -4.06 -10.35 13.61
C VAL A 112 -3.91 -9.79 12.20
N THR A 113 -3.28 -10.55 11.32
CA THR A 113 -3.22 -10.27 9.89
C THR A 113 -3.00 -11.57 9.12
N CYS A 114 -3.19 -11.53 7.81
CA CYS A 114 -3.02 -12.67 6.91
C CYS A 114 -2.48 -12.20 5.56
N ASN A 115 -1.82 -13.10 4.82
CA ASN A 115 -1.34 -12.84 3.47
C ASN A 115 -2.50 -12.79 2.47
N TYR A 116 -2.22 -12.28 1.26
CA TYR A 116 -3.22 -12.18 0.21
C TYR A 116 -3.81 -13.54 -0.21
N VAL A 117 -3.00 -14.59 -0.25
CA VAL A 117 -3.46 -15.97 -0.52
C VAL A 117 -4.56 -16.38 0.46
N ALA A 118 -4.41 -16.15 1.76
CA ALA A 118 -5.44 -16.45 2.75
C ALA A 118 -6.71 -15.57 2.59
N ARG A 119 -6.57 -14.33 2.12
CA ARG A 119 -7.71 -13.44 1.86
C ARG A 119 -8.61 -13.93 0.73
N GLU A 120 -8.04 -14.62 -0.26
CA GLU A 120 -8.81 -15.25 -1.35
C GLU A 120 -9.76 -16.34 -0.81
N TYR A 121 -9.37 -17.03 0.28
CA TYR A 121 -10.22 -17.97 1.00
C TYR A 121 -11.19 -17.29 1.99
N GLY A 122 -11.24 -15.95 2.02
CA GLY A 122 -12.14 -15.18 2.88
C GLY A 122 -11.68 -15.04 4.33
N VAL A 123 -10.43 -15.38 4.64
CA VAL A 123 -9.80 -15.07 5.93
C VAL A 123 -9.52 -13.56 5.98
N THR A 124 -9.91 -12.88 7.06
CA THR A 124 -9.73 -11.43 7.21
C THR A 124 -8.91 -11.11 8.46
N LYS A 125 -8.41 -9.88 8.54
CA LYS A 125 -7.77 -9.36 9.76
C LYS A 125 -8.73 -9.40 10.95
N LEU A 126 -8.19 -9.63 12.15
CA LEU A 126 -8.89 -9.72 13.43
C LEU A 126 -9.95 -10.83 13.51
N MET A 127 -9.87 -11.83 12.65
CA MET A 127 -10.77 -13.00 12.66
C MET A 127 -10.37 -13.97 13.77
N TYR A 128 -11.33 -14.59 14.45
CA TYR A 128 -11.02 -15.68 15.37
C TYR A 128 -10.42 -16.87 14.61
N ILE A 129 -9.47 -17.56 15.24
CA ILE A 129 -8.79 -18.71 14.61
C ILE A 129 -9.78 -19.78 14.18
N LYS A 130 -10.81 -20.02 15.00
CA LYS A 130 -11.85 -21.01 14.71
C LYS A 130 -12.54 -20.68 13.38
N ASP A 131 -13.05 -19.46 13.25
CA ASP A 131 -13.73 -18.99 12.04
C ASP A 131 -12.79 -18.99 10.82
N ALA A 132 -11.53 -18.59 11.01
CA ALA A 132 -10.53 -18.61 9.95
C ALA A 132 -10.25 -20.04 9.45
N LYS A 133 -10.18 -21.01 10.36
CA LYS A 133 -10.00 -22.44 10.05
C LYS A 133 -11.24 -23.08 9.43
N GLU A 134 -12.44 -22.61 9.78
CA GLU A 134 -13.67 -23.04 9.10
C GLU A 134 -13.69 -22.59 7.63
N LYS A 135 -13.23 -21.37 7.34
CA LYS A 135 -13.11 -20.86 5.97
C LYS A 135 -11.95 -21.49 5.19
N CYS A 136 -10.81 -21.67 5.83
CA CYS A 136 -9.60 -22.23 5.22
C CYS A 136 -9.01 -23.31 6.16
N PRO A 137 -9.42 -24.58 6.02
CA PRO A 137 -8.94 -25.67 6.89
C PRO A 137 -7.41 -25.85 6.83
N HIS A 138 -6.82 -25.63 5.65
CA HIS A 138 -5.39 -25.73 5.37
C HIS A 138 -4.61 -24.43 5.65
N LEU A 139 -5.22 -23.44 6.32
CA LEU A 139 -4.55 -22.20 6.74
C LEU A 139 -3.32 -22.50 7.61
N VAL A 140 -2.16 -22.00 7.22
CA VAL A 140 -0.94 -22.05 8.03
C VAL A 140 -1.01 -20.92 9.06
N LEU A 141 -0.78 -21.24 10.33
CA LEU A 141 -0.76 -20.26 11.41
C LEU A 141 0.65 -20.16 11.96
N VAL A 142 1.18 -18.93 12.01
CA VAL A 142 2.46 -18.61 12.62
C VAL A 142 2.23 -17.73 13.85
N SER A 143 2.90 -18.03 14.96
CA SER A 143 2.81 -17.22 16.17
C SER A 143 3.44 -15.85 15.95
N GLY A 144 2.66 -14.79 16.17
CA GLY A 144 3.11 -13.40 16.11
C GLY A 144 3.27 -12.75 17.49
N GLU A 145 3.31 -13.53 18.57
CA GLU A 145 3.46 -12.99 19.94
C GLU A 145 4.82 -12.34 20.17
N ASP A 146 5.88 -12.91 19.60
CA ASP A 146 7.20 -12.29 19.61
C ASP A 146 7.29 -11.18 18.56
N LEU A 147 7.44 -9.94 19.03
CA LEU A 147 7.50 -8.76 18.19
C LEU A 147 8.91 -8.37 17.75
N THR A 148 9.94 -9.12 18.18
CA THR A 148 11.34 -8.74 17.99
C THR A 148 11.68 -8.53 16.51
N HIS A 149 11.36 -9.50 15.65
CA HIS A 149 11.62 -9.39 14.22
C HIS A 149 10.76 -8.32 13.55
N TYR A 150 9.47 -8.22 13.88
CA TYR A 150 8.60 -7.19 13.30
C TYR A 150 9.11 -5.78 13.61
N ARG A 151 9.64 -5.54 14.82
CA ARG A 151 10.25 -4.27 15.20
C ARG A 151 11.55 -4.01 14.44
N GLU A 152 12.39 -5.02 14.26
CA GLU A 152 13.62 -4.91 13.49
C GLU A 152 13.34 -4.51 12.03
N TYR A 153 12.42 -5.21 11.36
CA TYR A 153 12.02 -4.87 9.99
C TYR A 153 11.36 -3.49 9.90
N SER A 154 10.54 -3.12 10.88
CA SER A 154 9.94 -1.78 10.96
C SER A 154 11.01 -0.68 11.09
N GLN A 155 12.05 -0.90 11.88
CA GLN A 155 13.19 0.02 12.00
C GLN A 155 13.97 0.15 10.68
N ARG A 156 14.17 -0.96 9.96
CA ARG A 156 14.81 -0.94 8.63
C ARG A 156 14.01 -0.10 7.63
N VAL A 157 12.70 -0.32 7.53
CA VAL A 157 11.81 0.48 6.66
C VAL A 157 11.81 1.95 7.09
N SER A 158 11.77 2.20 8.39
CA SER A 158 11.80 3.56 8.94
C SER A 158 13.08 4.30 8.59
N GLY A 159 14.24 3.64 8.76
CA GLY A 159 15.53 4.19 8.39
C GLY A 159 15.63 4.48 6.90
N TRP A 160 15.05 3.62 6.05
CA TRP A 160 14.99 3.86 4.61
C TRP A 160 14.12 5.07 4.24
N LEU A 161 12.92 5.20 4.82
CA LEU A 161 12.02 6.33 4.56
C LEU A 161 12.63 7.68 4.99
N GLN A 162 13.42 7.68 6.07
CA GLN A 162 14.11 8.87 6.56
C GLN A 162 15.18 9.42 5.59
N ILE A 163 15.67 8.60 4.64
CA ILE A 163 16.59 9.07 3.60
C ILE A 163 15.90 10.07 2.66
N PHE A 164 14.59 9.89 2.41
CA PHE A 164 13.83 10.74 1.49
C PHE A 164 13.33 12.03 2.16
N SER A 165 12.99 11.96 3.44
CA SER A 165 12.50 13.11 4.19
C SER A 165 12.92 13.02 5.65
N SER A 166 13.58 14.06 6.14
CA SER A 166 13.87 14.22 7.58
C SER A 166 12.60 14.41 8.41
N LEU A 167 11.50 14.83 7.80
CA LEU A 167 10.18 14.91 8.41
C LEU A 167 9.36 13.68 8.04
N THR A 168 9.59 12.58 8.75
CA THR A 168 8.83 11.33 8.62
C THR A 168 8.15 11.01 9.95
N GLN A 169 6.84 10.79 9.91
CA GLN A 169 6.05 10.39 11.08
C GLN A 169 5.67 8.91 10.95
N PHE A 170 5.99 8.12 11.97
CA PHE A 170 5.59 6.72 12.06
C PHE A 170 4.37 6.60 12.96
N VAL A 171 3.36 5.89 12.46
CA VAL A 171 2.16 5.56 13.22
C VAL A 171 2.23 4.06 13.51
N CYS A 172 2.25 3.72 14.80
CA CYS A 172 2.31 2.35 15.31
C CYS A 172 0.92 1.80 15.57
#